data_AF-A0A0S7BAU1-F1
#
_entry.id   AF-A0A0S7BAU1-F1
#
_cell.length_a   1.000
_cell.length_b   1.000
_cell.length_c   1.000
_cell.angle_alpha   90.00
_cell.angle_beta   90.00
_cell.angle_gamma   90.00
#
_symmetry.space_group_name_H-M   'P 1'
#
loop_
_entity.id
_entity.type
_entity.pdbx_description
1 polymer ?
#
loop_
_entity_poly.entity_id
_entity_poly.type
_entity_poly.pdbx_seq_one_letter_code
_entity_poly.pdbx_strand_id
1 'polypeptide(L)'
;MIAKRPHIRSSVRRPDSEQLILLSLVSFASTVIITRLFLELTGYPQLGNSELHIAHVLWGGLLLFIAALLPLIFLNQWVFTLTAIFGGVGVGLFIDEVGKFITQTNNYFYPPAAPIIYGFFLLTVLVYFQIRRNPRTTSPRVRMYYALHTMAEVLDNDLDANEERTLTTDLTWVAQQVQDPQLAQMARAILEYIQSDQTVVVDRQPTVFERVKYTVLKFLDGLFTKRITRIVLVVMLGIMSLAAIVEVVYLLVFRFGLNIHIPIPLFLTLGEYSAQFHIRWFLYRVALQAAIGILSLIGLVLIFRGDEKHGLFWAQVSLIISLTGLNLIVFYIDQFSAVINTFYQFAIVLLISSYRRRFLVNQSKDRPLISLEKSHPD
;
A
#
# COMPACT_ATOMS: atom_id res chain seq x y z
N MET A 1 -50.96 2.20 -7.83
CA MET A 1 -49.97 2.20 -8.94
C MET A 1 -48.57 2.13 -8.31
N ILE A 2 -47.92 0.96 -8.31
CA ILE A 2 -46.53 0.85 -7.81
C ILE A 2 -45.64 1.45 -8.91
N ALA A 3 -45.12 2.66 -8.67
CA ALA A 3 -44.17 3.28 -9.59
C ALA A 3 -42.97 2.33 -9.77
N LYS A 4 -42.77 1.82 -10.99
CA LYS A 4 -41.61 0.98 -11.33
C LYS A 4 -40.36 1.85 -11.21
N ARG A 5 -39.64 1.72 -10.10
CA ARG A 5 -38.30 2.30 -9.95
C ARG A 5 -37.37 1.62 -10.97
N PRO A 6 -36.49 2.36 -11.65
CA PRO A 6 -35.51 1.77 -12.56
C PRO A 6 -34.59 0.82 -11.79
N HIS A 7 -34.27 -0.33 -12.38
CA HIS A 7 -33.34 -1.28 -11.79
C HIS A 7 -31.93 -0.67 -11.73
N ILE A 8 -31.43 -0.42 -10.51
CA ILE A 8 -30.08 0.11 -10.31
C ILE A 8 -29.11 -1.07 -10.13
N ARG A 9 -28.26 -1.32 -11.13
CA ARG A 9 -27.25 -2.39 -11.11
C ARG A 9 -25.83 -1.92 -10.74
N SER A 10 -25.67 -0.68 -10.29
CA SER A 10 -24.34 -0.19 -9.89
C SER A 10 -23.87 -0.84 -8.59
N SER A 11 -22.60 -1.25 -8.59
CA SER A 11 -21.93 -1.84 -7.43
C SER A 11 -21.67 -0.80 -6.35
N VAL A 12 -21.67 -1.26 -5.10
CA VAL A 12 -21.32 -0.43 -3.95
C VAL A 12 -20.03 -0.98 -3.35
N ARG A 13 -19.04 -0.11 -3.22
CA ARG A 13 -17.73 -0.45 -2.67
C ARG A 13 -17.84 -0.69 -1.17
N ARG A 14 -17.25 -1.79 -0.66
CA ARG A 14 -17.22 -2.12 0.77
C ARG A 14 -16.52 -1.02 1.61
N PRO A 15 -17.03 -0.67 2.81
CA PRO A 15 -16.41 0.32 3.70
C PRO A 15 -14.90 0.06 3.93
N ASP A 16 -14.54 -1.17 4.29
CA ASP A 16 -13.18 -1.52 4.72
C ASP A 16 -12.25 -1.94 3.57
N SER A 17 -12.68 -1.74 2.33
CA SER A 17 -11.94 -2.18 1.14
C SER A 17 -10.50 -1.67 1.08
N GLU A 18 -10.21 -0.47 1.60
CA GLU A 18 -8.84 0.04 1.70
C GLU A 18 -7.99 -0.83 2.62
N GLN A 19 -8.50 -1.16 3.81
CA GLN A 19 -7.80 -1.95 4.82
C GLN A 19 -7.61 -3.39 4.37
N LEU A 20 -8.62 -4.00 3.74
CA LEU A 20 -8.54 -5.37 3.23
C LEU A 20 -7.46 -5.50 2.14
N ILE A 21 -7.38 -4.56 1.21
CA ILE A 21 -6.36 -4.59 0.16
C ILE A 21 -4.98 -4.34 0.76
N LEU A 22 -4.86 -3.42 1.72
CA LEU A 22 -3.61 -3.21 2.44
C LEU A 22 -3.16 -4.49 3.16
N LEU A 23 -4.07 -5.19 3.83
CA LEU A 23 -3.78 -6.42 4.54
C LEU A 23 -3.35 -7.53 3.59
N SER A 24 -4.02 -7.67 2.44
CA SER A 24 -3.63 -8.58 1.38
C SER A 24 -2.23 -8.26 0.84
N LEU A 25 -1.94 -6.98 0.59
CA LEU A 25 -0.64 -6.51 0.10
C LEU A 25 0.49 -6.74 1.10
N VAL A 26 0.27 -6.43 2.39
CA VAL A 26 1.25 -6.67 3.45
C VAL A 26 1.49 -8.17 3.65
N SER A 27 0.43 -8.97 3.64
CA SER A 27 0.53 -10.43 3.76
C SER A 27 1.30 -11.01 2.56
N PHE A 28 1.02 -10.54 1.35
CA PHE A 28 1.72 -10.92 0.15
C PHE A 28 3.22 -10.59 0.22
N ALA A 29 3.57 -9.32 0.45
CA ALA A 29 4.97 -8.89 0.52
C ALA A 29 5.75 -9.61 1.61
N SER A 30 5.15 -9.71 2.82
CA SER A 30 5.77 -10.40 3.95
C SER A 30 6.01 -11.87 3.63
N THR A 31 5.06 -12.54 2.98
CA THR A 31 5.19 -13.95 2.61
C THR A 31 6.35 -14.17 1.65
N VAL A 32 6.49 -13.37 0.58
CA VAL A 32 7.63 -13.50 -0.36
C VAL A 32 8.96 -13.28 0.37
N ILE A 33 9.05 -12.25 1.20
CA ILE A 33 10.29 -11.90 1.91
C ILE A 33 10.67 -12.98 2.92
N ILE A 34 9.72 -13.42 3.74
CA ILE A 34 9.94 -14.45 4.76
C ILE A 34 10.32 -15.77 4.08
N THR A 35 9.62 -16.14 3.00
CA THR A 35 9.89 -17.39 2.28
C THR A 35 11.30 -17.38 1.70
N ARG A 36 11.70 -16.28 1.02
CA ARG A 36 13.05 -16.15 0.47
C ARG A 36 14.13 -16.13 1.53
N LEU A 37 13.93 -15.35 2.60
CA LEU A 37 14.88 -15.30 3.72
C LEU A 37 15.03 -16.68 4.36
N PHE A 38 13.93 -17.40 4.56
CA PHE A 38 13.95 -18.76 5.08
C PHE A 38 14.74 -19.70 4.17
N LEU A 39 14.50 -19.67 2.86
CA LEU A 39 15.20 -20.52 1.88
C LEU A 39 16.70 -20.19 1.80
N GLU A 40 17.07 -18.91 1.86
CA GLU A 40 18.47 -18.48 1.86
C GLU A 40 19.20 -18.94 3.12
N LEU A 41 18.58 -18.77 4.30
CA LEU A 41 19.15 -19.20 5.58
C LEU A 41 19.27 -20.72 5.73
N THR A 42 18.36 -21.47 5.10
CA THR A 42 18.33 -22.94 5.18
C THR A 42 19.07 -23.62 4.04
N GLY A 43 19.60 -22.85 3.08
CA GLY A 43 20.34 -23.40 1.94
C GLY A 43 19.48 -24.15 0.92
N TYR A 44 18.23 -23.70 0.72
CA TYR A 44 17.24 -24.31 -0.19
C TYR A 44 16.96 -25.79 0.10
N PRO A 45 16.44 -26.13 1.29
CA PRO A 45 16.12 -27.49 1.67
C PRO A 45 15.02 -28.05 0.77
N GLN A 46 15.24 -29.25 0.25
CA GLN A 46 14.20 -29.96 -0.48
C GLN A 46 13.20 -30.55 0.52
N LEU A 47 11.98 -30.02 0.52
CA LEU A 47 10.86 -30.61 1.25
C LEU A 47 10.23 -31.70 0.38
N GLY A 48 10.75 -32.93 0.51
CA GLY A 48 10.36 -34.05 -0.34
C GLY A 48 11.31 -35.25 -0.29
N ASN A 49 10.92 -36.35 -0.95
CA ASN A 49 11.80 -37.48 -1.26
C ASN A 49 12.35 -37.34 -2.70
N SER A 50 13.20 -38.27 -3.14
CA SER A 50 13.78 -38.29 -4.49
C SER A 50 12.76 -38.29 -5.65
N GLU A 51 11.50 -38.66 -5.40
CA GLU A 51 10.41 -38.67 -6.40
C GLU A 51 9.34 -37.59 -6.19
N LEU A 52 9.20 -37.06 -4.97
CA LEU A 52 8.11 -36.16 -4.59
C LEU A 52 8.66 -34.88 -3.97
N HIS A 53 8.65 -33.78 -4.71
CA HIS A 53 8.95 -32.44 -4.20
C HIS A 53 7.64 -31.69 -3.93
N ILE A 54 7.34 -31.41 -2.65
CA ILE A 54 6.16 -30.61 -2.29
C ILE A 54 6.53 -29.14 -2.41
N ALA A 55 6.23 -28.55 -3.56
CA ALA A 55 6.45 -27.12 -3.78
C ALA A 55 5.48 -26.28 -2.94
N HIS A 56 5.96 -25.19 -2.35
CA HIS A 56 5.11 -24.30 -1.57
C HIS A 56 4.04 -23.57 -2.42
N VAL A 57 4.15 -23.65 -3.75
CA VAL A 57 3.09 -23.28 -4.69
C VAL A 57 1.76 -24.00 -4.42
N LEU A 58 1.79 -25.25 -3.95
CA LEU A 58 0.60 -26.03 -3.62
C LEU A 58 -0.13 -25.46 -2.40
N TRP A 59 0.63 -25.11 -1.36
CA TRP A 59 0.11 -24.41 -0.19
C TRP A 59 -0.41 -23.03 -0.56
N GLY A 60 0.28 -22.33 -1.47
CA GLY A 60 -0.20 -21.08 -2.07
C GLY A 60 -1.56 -21.23 -2.74
N GLY A 61 -1.71 -22.22 -3.63
CA GLY A 61 -2.97 -22.54 -4.30
C GLY A 61 -4.09 -22.95 -3.34
N LEU A 62 -3.79 -23.74 -2.31
CA LEU A 62 -4.75 -24.13 -1.28
C LEU A 62 -5.27 -22.92 -0.50
N LEU A 63 -4.38 -22.01 -0.07
CA LEU A 63 -4.78 -20.80 0.64
C LEU A 63 -5.61 -19.86 -0.24
N LEU A 64 -5.28 -19.76 -1.54
CA LEU A 64 -6.11 -19.01 -2.50
C LEU A 64 -7.51 -19.63 -2.64
N PHE A 65 -7.59 -20.96 -2.70
CA PHE A 65 -8.88 -21.66 -2.77
C PHE A 65 -9.70 -21.44 -1.50
N ILE A 66 -9.09 -21.54 -0.32
CA ILE A 66 -9.74 -21.22 0.97
C ILE A 66 -10.21 -19.76 0.96
N ALA A 67 -9.38 -18.81 0.53
CA ALA A 67 -9.73 -17.40 0.46
C ALA A 67 -10.94 -17.15 -0.45
N ALA A 68 -11.08 -17.89 -1.55
CA ALA A 68 -12.22 -17.81 -2.46
C ALA A 68 -13.51 -18.43 -1.87
N LEU A 69 -13.39 -19.50 -1.07
CA LEU A 69 -14.54 -20.15 -0.43
C LEU A 69 -15.11 -19.37 0.75
N LEU A 70 -14.25 -18.72 1.55
CA LEU A 70 -14.65 -17.96 2.73
C LEU A 70 -15.85 -17.01 2.50
N PRO A 71 -15.83 -16.08 1.52
CA PRO A 71 -16.94 -15.16 1.27
C PRO A 71 -18.16 -15.83 0.60
N LEU A 72 -18.02 -17.07 0.13
CA LEU A 72 -19.15 -17.86 -0.39
C LEU A 72 -19.90 -18.59 0.72
N ILE A 73 -19.20 -18.92 1.82
CA ILE A 73 -19.74 -19.71 2.93
C ILE A 73 -20.31 -18.79 4.03
N PHE A 74 -19.62 -17.69 4.34
CA PHE A 74 -19.93 -16.88 5.50
C PHE A 74 -20.32 -15.44 5.14
N LEU A 75 -21.22 -14.85 5.94
CA LEU A 75 -21.67 -13.47 5.79
C LEU A 75 -20.90 -12.49 6.69
N ASN A 76 -20.31 -12.98 7.79
CA ASN A 76 -19.68 -12.13 8.81
C ASN A 76 -18.51 -11.30 8.26
N GLN A 77 -18.37 -10.08 8.78
CA GLN A 77 -17.42 -9.11 8.26
C GLN A 77 -15.95 -9.50 8.45
N TRP A 78 -15.62 -10.14 9.58
CA TRP A 78 -14.26 -10.58 9.91
C TRP A 78 -13.72 -11.64 8.94
N VAL A 79 -14.60 -12.36 8.25
CA VAL A 79 -14.22 -13.39 7.27
C VAL A 79 -13.45 -12.78 6.10
N PHE A 80 -13.83 -11.57 5.69
CA PHE A 80 -13.11 -10.86 4.62
C PHE A 80 -11.68 -10.48 5.04
N THR A 81 -11.43 -10.25 6.34
CA THR A 81 -10.08 -10.05 6.87
C THR A 81 -9.25 -11.31 6.66
N LEU A 82 -9.81 -12.49 6.96
CA LEU A 82 -9.16 -13.76 6.65
C LEU A 82 -8.97 -13.97 5.15
N THR A 83 -9.98 -13.64 4.32
CA THR A 83 -9.87 -13.69 2.86
C THR A 83 -8.71 -12.83 2.35
N ALA A 84 -8.54 -11.62 2.89
CA ALA A 84 -7.44 -10.75 2.55
C ALA A 84 -6.08 -11.34 2.95
N ILE A 85 -5.96 -11.88 4.17
CA ILE A 85 -4.72 -12.52 4.66
C ILE A 85 -4.40 -13.75 3.83
N PHE A 86 -5.30 -14.73 3.76
CA PHE A 86 -5.08 -15.97 3.01
C PHE A 86 -4.91 -15.72 1.51
N GLY A 87 -5.61 -14.73 0.95
CA GLY A 87 -5.40 -14.29 -0.42
C GLY A 87 -3.98 -13.76 -0.62
N GLY A 88 -3.51 -12.88 0.26
CA GLY A 88 -2.16 -12.33 0.20
C GLY A 88 -1.06 -13.39 0.39
N VAL A 89 -1.17 -14.20 1.45
CA VAL A 89 -0.22 -15.31 1.71
C VAL A 89 -0.24 -16.33 0.57
N GLY A 90 -1.43 -16.69 0.09
CA GLY A 90 -1.61 -17.62 -1.00
C GLY A 90 -0.94 -17.14 -2.29
N VAL A 91 -1.15 -15.88 -2.67
CA VAL A 91 -0.44 -15.25 -3.81
C VAL A 91 1.07 -15.27 -3.56
N GLY A 92 1.53 -14.91 -2.36
CA GLY A 92 2.96 -14.84 -2.04
C GLY A 92 3.69 -16.16 -2.20
N LEU A 93 3.14 -17.23 -1.62
CA LEU A 93 3.70 -18.58 -1.77
C LEU A 93 3.61 -19.09 -3.21
N PHE A 94 2.55 -18.73 -3.93
CA PHE A 94 2.36 -19.17 -5.31
C PHE A 94 3.37 -18.51 -6.25
N ILE A 95 3.50 -17.18 -6.18
CA ILE A 95 4.31 -16.41 -7.11
C ILE A 95 5.82 -16.56 -6.85
N ASP A 96 6.23 -16.91 -5.64
CA ASP A 96 7.65 -17.11 -5.34
C ASP A 96 8.26 -18.30 -6.11
N GLU A 97 7.45 -19.30 -6.47
CA GLU A 97 7.88 -20.43 -7.33
C GLU A 97 7.75 -20.15 -8.84
N VAL A 98 7.36 -18.94 -9.25
CA VAL A 98 7.12 -18.63 -10.67
C VAL A 98 8.36 -18.92 -11.53
N GLY A 99 9.56 -18.75 -10.96
CA GLY A 99 10.81 -19.06 -11.66
C GLY A 99 10.92 -20.50 -12.12
N LYS A 100 10.56 -21.47 -11.26
CA LYS A 100 10.55 -22.89 -11.63
C LYS A 100 9.61 -23.10 -12.82
N PHE A 101 8.37 -22.64 -12.72
CA PHE A 101 7.34 -22.98 -13.71
C PHE A 101 7.40 -22.21 -15.04
N ILE A 102 8.20 -21.14 -15.13
CA ILE A 102 8.40 -20.43 -16.41
C ILE A 102 9.37 -21.20 -17.32
N THR A 103 10.31 -21.97 -16.75
CA THR A 103 11.34 -22.67 -17.53
C THR A 103 11.00 -24.14 -17.70
N GLN A 104 11.30 -24.71 -18.88
CA GLN A 104 11.14 -26.15 -19.12
C GLN A 104 12.02 -27.02 -18.19
N THR A 105 13.07 -26.43 -17.61
CA THR A 105 14.03 -27.09 -16.71
C THR A 105 13.75 -26.85 -15.23
N ASN A 106 12.64 -26.19 -14.85
CA ASN A 106 12.30 -25.91 -13.46
C ASN A 106 13.37 -25.15 -12.66
N ASN A 107 14.01 -24.16 -13.29
CA ASN A 107 15.06 -23.35 -12.68
C ASN A 107 14.51 -22.28 -11.74
N TYR A 108 14.70 -22.46 -10.44
CA TYR A 108 14.28 -21.52 -9.39
C TYR A 108 14.90 -20.11 -9.55
N PHE A 109 16.12 -20.03 -10.06
CA PHE A 109 16.88 -18.77 -10.21
C PHE A 109 16.72 -18.13 -11.59
N TYR A 110 15.64 -18.44 -12.31
CA TYR A 110 15.40 -17.86 -13.63
C TYR A 110 15.29 -16.33 -13.52
N PRO A 111 16.20 -15.55 -14.14
CA PRO A 111 16.31 -14.10 -13.88
C PRO A 111 15.02 -13.29 -14.09
N PRO A 112 14.16 -13.58 -15.09
CA PRO A 112 12.84 -12.95 -15.23
C PRO A 112 11.86 -13.13 -14.06
N ALA A 113 12.05 -14.11 -13.17
CA ALA A 113 11.11 -14.40 -12.09
C ALA A 113 10.98 -13.23 -11.11
N ALA A 114 12.10 -12.62 -10.70
CA ALA A 114 12.09 -11.52 -9.74
C ALA A 114 11.36 -10.25 -10.26
N PRO A 115 11.59 -9.79 -11.52
CA PRO A 115 10.79 -8.72 -12.12
C PRO A 115 9.30 -9.03 -12.21
N ILE A 116 8.92 -10.28 -12.48
CA ILE A 116 7.51 -10.69 -12.55
C ILE A 116 6.85 -10.58 -11.17
N ILE A 117 7.49 -11.11 -10.13
CA ILE A 117 7.02 -11.01 -8.74
C ILE A 117 6.87 -9.53 -8.36
N TYR A 118 7.89 -8.72 -8.62
CA TYR A 118 7.88 -7.30 -8.30
C TYR A 118 6.83 -6.52 -9.11
N GLY A 119 6.65 -6.82 -10.39
CA GLY A 119 5.62 -6.21 -11.24
C GLY A 119 4.21 -6.51 -10.74
N PHE A 120 3.94 -7.74 -10.30
CA PHE A 120 2.66 -8.12 -9.71
C PHE A 120 2.42 -7.40 -8.36
N PHE A 121 3.46 -7.30 -7.53
CA PHE A 121 3.42 -6.47 -6.32
C PHE A 121 3.11 -5.02 -6.61
N LEU A 122 3.80 -4.42 -7.58
CA LEU A 122 3.57 -3.04 -7.99
C LEU A 122 2.15 -2.81 -8.53
N LEU A 123 1.61 -3.74 -9.32
CA LEU A 123 0.22 -3.70 -9.79
C LEU A 123 -0.75 -3.66 -8.61
N THR A 124 -0.51 -4.48 -7.59
CA THR A 124 -1.34 -4.53 -6.38
C THR A 124 -1.25 -3.24 -5.57
N VAL A 125 -0.05 -2.65 -5.46
CA VAL A 125 0.17 -1.31 -4.87
C VAL A 125 -0.63 -0.24 -5.63
N LEU A 126 -0.64 -0.28 -6.97
CA LEU A 126 -1.41 0.67 -7.78
C LEU A 126 -2.91 0.53 -7.55
N VAL A 127 -3.42 -0.70 -7.44
CA VAL A 127 -4.82 -0.97 -7.08
C VAL A 127 -5.15 -0.40 -5.71
N TYR A 128 -4.28 -0.59 -4.71
CA TYR A 128 -4.45 0.01 -3.38
C TYR A 128 -4.56 1.53 -3.45
N PHE A 129 -3.66 2.22 -4.16
CA PHE A 129 -3.71 3.68 -4.28
C PHE A 129 -4.93 4.18 -5.07
N GLN A 130 -5.35 3.45 -6.11
CA GLN A 130 -6.56 3.76 -6.87
C GLN A 130 -7.79 3.70 -5.97
N ILE A 131 -7.86 2.70 -5.10
CA ILE A 131 -8.97 2.48 -4.18
C ILE A 131 -8.92 3.45 -3.01
N ARG A 132 -7.75 3.78 -2.47
CA ARG A 132 -7.58 4.79 -1.42
C ARG A 132 -8.05 6.19 -1.83
N ARG A 133 -8.12 6.50 -3.14
CA ARG A 133 -8.52 7.82 -3.61
C ARG A 133 -9.97 8.11 -3.19
N ASN A 134 -10.17 9.23 -2.49
CA ASN A 134 -11.42 9.62 -1.83
C ASN A 134 -12.67 9.35 -2.70
N PRO A 135 -13.70 8.66 -2.18
CA PRO A 135 -14.99 8.57 -2.86
C PRO A 135 -15.58 9.98 -2.99
N ARG A 136 -15.66 10.48 -4.22
CA ARG A 136 -16.41 11.70 -4.52
C ARG A 136 -17.90 11.37 -4.35
N THR A 137 -18.55 12.09 -3.43
CA THR A 137 -20.01 12.16 -3.21
C THR A 137 -20.71 10.82 -2.97
N THR A 138 -20.91 10.47 -1.70
CA THR A 138 -21.67 9.28 -1.30
C THR A 138 -23.16 9.53 -1.48
N SER A 139 -23.79 8.83 -2.42
CA SER A 139 -25.24 8.89 -2.63
C SER A 139 -26.02 8.35 -1.42
N PRO A 140 -27.31 8.71 -1.24
CA PRO A 140 -28.14 8.16 -0.16
C PRO A 140 -28.18 6.64 -0.14
N ARG A 141 -28.19 6.01 -1.33
CA ARG A 141 -28.09 4.56 -1.48
C ARG A 141 -26.81 4.00 -0.86
N VAL A 142 -25.64 4.59 -1.14
CA VAL A 142 -24.35 4.06 -0.65
C VAL A 142 -24.25 4.19 0.87
N ARG A 143 -24.66 5.34 1.44
CA ARG A 143 -24.70 5.49 2.91
C ARG A 143 -25.65 4.50 3.58
N MET A 144 -26.80 4.22 2.95
CA MET A 144 -27.71 3.19 3.45
C MET A 144 -27.06 1.79 3.42
N TYR A 145 -26.29 1.43 2.38
CA TYR A 145 -25.52 0.18 2.39
C TYR A 145 -24.51 0.12 3.53
N TYR A 146 -23.87 1.24 3.84
CA TYR A 146 -22.91 1.31 4.96
C TYR A 146 -23.61 1.18 6.30
N ALA A 147 -24.74 1.86 6.49
CA ALA A 147 -25.56 1.71 7.68
C ALA A 147 -26.01 0.26 7.88
N LEU A 148 -26.53 -0.40 6.83
CA LEU A 148 -26.94 -1.80 6.89
C LEU A 148 -25.77 -2.76 7.11
N HIS A 149 -24.57 -2.44 6.61
CA HIS A 149 -23.37 -3.20 6.90
C HIS A 149 -23.02 -3.12 8.39
N THR A 150 -22.99 -1.91 8.97
CA THR A 150 -22.73 -1.70 10.40
C THR A 150 -23.81 -2.27 11.31
N MET A 151 -25.06 -2.37 10.85
CA MET A 151 -26.13 -3.06 11.60
C MET A 151 -25.80 -4.53 11.92
N ALA A 152 -24.90 -5.18 11.18
CA ALA A 152 -24.42 -6.52 11.53
C ALA A 152 -23.71 -6.53 12.90
N GLU A 153 -22.98 -5.47 13.26
CA GLU A 153 -22.30 -5.36 14.56
C GLU A 153 -23.30 -5.24 15.73
N VAL A 154 -24.47 -4.63 15.47
CA VAL A 154 -25.57 -4.58 16.45
C VAL A 154 -26.11 -5.99 16.73
N LEU A 155 -26.22 -6.84 15.69
CA LEU A 155 -26.67 -8.22 15.84
C LEU A 155 -25.64 -9.08 16.59
N ASP A 156 -24.36 -8.81 16.38
CA ASP A 156 -23.25 -9.51 17.03
C ASP A 156 -22.93 -8.97 18.44
N ASN A 157 -23.64 -7.92 18.89
CA ASN A 157 -23.37 -7.18 20.14
C ASN A 157 -21.92 -6.64 20.24
N ASP A 158 -21.33 -6.23 19.12
CA ASP A 158 -19.95 -5.67 19.04
C ASP A 158 -19.95 -4.22 18.54
N LEU A 159 -21.09 -3.52 18.61
CA LEU A 159 -21.19 -2.13 18.17
C LEU A 159 -20.34 -1.22 19.06
N ASP A 160 -19.29 -0.63 18.48
CA ASP A 160 -18.44 0.33 19.18
C ASP A 160 -18.95 1.79 19.09
N ALA A 161 -18.47 2.65 19.99
CA ALA A 161 -18.93 4.04 20.05
C ALA A 161 -18.61 4.88 18.79
N ASN A 162 -17.58 4.54 18.01
CA ASN A 162 -17.29 5.22 16.74
C ASN A 162 -18.19 4.72 15.62
N GLU A 163 -18.45 3.41 15.58
CA GLU A 163 -19.38 2.77 14.66
C GLU A 163 -20.80 3.28 14.88
N GLU A 164 -21.26 3.37 16.13
CA GLU A 164 -22.55 3.95 16.50
C GLU A 164 -22.69 5.40 16.03
N ARG A 165 -21.66 6.23 16.27
CA ARG A 165 -21.63 7.62 15.79
C ARG A 165 -21.70 7.71 14.27
N THR A 166 -20.99 6.82 13.58
CA THR A 166 -20.97 6.80 12.11
C THR A 166 -22.33 6.36 11.57
N LEU A 167 -22.90 5.31 12.13
CA LEU A 167 -24.21 4.75 11.80
C LEU A 167 -25.33 5.79 12.01
N THR A 168 -25.37 6.44 13.16
CA THR A 168 -26.36 7.49 13.47
C THR A 168 -26.19 8.70 12.54
N THR A 169 -24.96 9.11 12.25
CA THR A 169 -24.68 10.21 11.31
C THR A 169 -25.17 9.89 9.90
N ASP A 170 -24.87 8.69 9.40
CA ASP A 170 -25.27 8.27 8.06
C ASP A 170 -26.80 8.11 7.94
N LEU A 171 -27.45 7.50 8.93
CA LEU A 171 -28.90 7.34 8.96
C LEU A 171 -29.62 8.69 9.06
N THR A 172 -29.14 9.61 9.91
CA THR A 172 -29.71 10.96 10.03
C THR A 172 -29.60 11.71 8.70
N TRP A 173 -28.45 11.63 8.04
CA TRP A 173 -28.24 12.27 6.75
C TRP A 173 -29.16 11.70 5.67
N VAL A 174 -29.36 10.37 5.63
CA VAL A 174 -30.28 9.71 4.69
C VAL A 174 -31.74 10.05 5.00
N ALA A 175 -32.13 10.12 6.28
CA ALA A 175 -33.48 10.46 6.72
C ALA A 175 -33.95 11.86 6.31
N GLN A 176 -33.00 12.78 6.10
CA GLN A 176 -33.21 14.16 5.65
C GLN A 176 -33.29 14.29 4.11
N GLN A 177 -33.02 13.23 3.35
CA GLN A 177 -33.03 13.30 1.88
C GLN A 177 -34.45 13.30 1.32
N VAL A 178 -34.85 14.42 0.72
CA VAL A 178 -36.18 14.62 0.12
C VAL A 178 -36.37 13.81 -1.17
N GLN A 179 -35.28 13.55 -1.90
CA GLN A 179 -35.30 12.92 -3.23
C GLN A 179 -35.67 11.42 -3.18
N ASP A 180 -35.60 10.78 -2.02
CA ASP A 180 -35.86 9.34 -1.88
C ASP A 180 -36.67 9.01 -0.60
N PRO A 181 -37.99 9.28 -0.59
CA PRO A 181 -38.82 9.17 0.62
C PRO A 181 -38.83 7.78 1.26
N GLN A 182 -38.72 6.72 0.46
CA GLN A 182 -38.68 5.33 0.96
C GLN A 182 -37.39 5.01 1.72
N LEU A 183 -36.23 5.44 1.19
CA LEU A 183 -34.95 5.27 1.89
C LEU A 183 -34.93 6.12 3.16
N ALA A 184 -35.48 7.33 3.10
CA ALA A 184 -35.60 8.21 4.26
C ALA A 184 -36.50 7.58 5.36
N GLN A 185 -37.62 6.96 4.98
CA GLN A 185 -38.48 6.24 5.93
C GLN A 185 -37.77 5.05 6.58
N MET A 186 -37.08 4.23 5.79
CA MET A 186 -36.29 3.11 6.30
C MET A 186 -35.18 3.59 7.25
N ALA A 187 -34.50 4.67 6.91
CA ALA A 187 -33.44 5.22 7.75
C ALA A 187 -33.97 5.70 9.11
N ARG A 188 -35.17 6.32 9.13
CA ARG A 188 -35.83 6.73 10.39
C ARG A 188 -36.19 5.53 11.26
N ALA A 189 -36.74 4.46 10.68
CA ALA A 189 -37.11 3.26 11.43
C ALA A 189 -35.88 2.59 12.08
N ILE A 190 -34.76 2.51 11.35
CA ILE A 190 -33.51 1.95 11.89
C ILE A 190 -32.93 2.88 12.96
N LEU A 191 -32.95 4.19 12.74
CA LEU A 191 -32.46 5.19 13.69
C LEU A 191 -33.26 5.16 15.00
N GLU A 192 -34.58 5.03 14.93
CA GLU A 192 -35.45 4.86 16.09
C GLU A 192 -35.11 3.58 16.88
N TYR A 193 -34.85 2.48 16.19
CA TYR A 193 -34.39 1.25 16.83
C TYR A 193 -33.04 1.42 17.55
N ILE A 194 -32.06 2.05 16.90
CA ILE A 194 -30.73 2.25 17.49
C ILE A 194 -30.79 3.17 18.72
N GLN A 195 -31.62 4.21 18.65
CA GLN A 195 -31.81 5.18 19.74
C GLN A 195 -32.67 4.66 20.89
N SER A 196 -33.30 3.49 20.74
CA SER A 196 -33.98 2.84 21.87
C SER A 196 -32.93 2.34 22.87
N ASP A 197 -33.23 2.42 24.18
CA ASP A 197 -32.36 2.01 25.32
C ASP A 197 -31.93 0.53 25.30
N GLN A 198 -32.21 -0.21 24.24
CA GLN A 198 -31.91 -1.63 24.06
C GLN A 198 -30.59 -1.88 23.33
N THR A 199 -29.96 -0.86 22.74
CA THR A 199 -28.66 -1.02 22.07
C THR A 199 -27.53 -0.95 23.08
N VAL A 200 -26.83 -2.08 23.26
CA VAL A 200 -25.64 -2.15 24.12
C VAL A 200 -24.44 -1.70 23.30
N VAL A 201 -23.97 -0.48 23.55
CA VAL A 201 -22.70 0.01 23.00
C VAL A 201 -21.56 -0.60 23.82
N VAL A 202 -20.68 -1.34 23.15
CA VAL A 202 -19.56 -1.98 23.81
C VAL A 202 -18.35 -1.04 23.77
N ASP A 203 -17.69 -0.86 24.92
CA ASP A 203 -16.37 -0.26 24.97
C ASP A 203 -15.35 -1.25 24.39
N ARG A 204 -15.19 -1.22 23.07
CA ARG A 204 -14.21 -2.05 22.36
C ARG A 204 -12.82 -1.69 22.85
N GLN A 205 -12.19 -2.59 23.59
CA GLN A 205 -10.80 -2.40 23.97
C GLN A 205 -9.93 -2.45 22.72
N PRO A 206 -8.97 -1.51 22.56
CA PRO A 206 -8.10 -1.50 21.40
C PRO A 206 -7.35 -2.83 21.34
N THR A 207 -7.41 -3.47 20.18
CA THR A 207 -6.69 -4.71 19.90
C THR A 207 -5.19 -4.51 20.14
N VAL A 208 -4.46 -5.61 20.38
CA VAL A 208 -2.99 -5.54 20.57
C VAL A 208 -2.33 -4.80 19.40
N PHE A 209 -2.80 -5.04 18.17
CA PHE A 209 -2.34 -4.36 16.97
C PHE A 209 -2.63 -2.85 17.00
N GLU A 210 -3.82 -2.43 17.42
CA GLU A 210 -4.18 -1.01 17.54
C GLU A 210 -3.38 -0.31 18.64
N ARG A 211 -3.10 -0.98 19.76
CA ARG A 211 -2.23 -0.44 20.81
C ARG A 211 -0.81 -0.24 20.31
N VAL A 212 -0.25 -1.22 19.61
CA VAL A 212 1.08 -1.11 18.98
C VAL A 212 1.10 0.01 17.96
N LYS A 213 0.11 0.05 17.05
CA LYS A 213 -0.05 1.11 16.05
C LYS A 213 -0.13 2.49 16.70
N TYR A 214 -0.97 2.67 17.72
CA TYR A 214 -1.11 3.95 18.42
C TYR A 214 0.20 4.35 19.11
N THR A 215 0.85 3.42 19.79
CA THR A 215 2.14 3.66 20.47
C THR A 215 3.22 4.07 19.47
N VAL A 216 3.33 3.35 18.36
CA VAL A 216 4.26 3.66 17.27
C VAL A 216 3.92 5.02 16.66
N LEU A 217 2.66 5.29 16.31
CA LEU A 217 2.27 6.58 15.73
C LEU A 217 2.50 7.75 16.68
N LYS A 218 2.20 7.60 17.98
CA LYS A 218 2.45 8.62 19.00
C LYS A 218 3.94 8.90 19.18
N PHE A 219 4.76 7.84 19.20
CA PHE A 219 6.21 7.96 19.25
C PHE A 219 6.76 8.64 17.99
N LEU A 220 6.29 8.23 16.81
CA LEU A 220 6.64 8.86 15.54
C LEU A 220 6.20 10.33 15.50
N ASP A 221 5.02 10.69 16.00
CA ASP A 221 4.54 12.07 16.03
C ASP A 221 5.40 12.97 16.93
N GLY A 222 5.91 12.42 18.04
CA GLY A 222 6.87 13.10 18.91
C GLY A 222 8.23 13.32 18.24
N LEU A 223 8.73 12.34 17.47
CA LEU A 223 10.03 12.43 16.81
C LEU A 223 10.02 13.19 15.48
N PHE A 224 8.93 13.12 14.71
CA PHE A 224 8.85 13.65 13.35
C PHE A 224 8.26 15.06 13.31
N THR A 225 8.95 16.02 13.94
CA THR A 225 8.70 17.46 13.74
C THR A 225 8.99 17.87 12.28
N LYS A 226 8.43 18.99 11.80
CA LYS A 226 8.68 19.52 10.45
C LYS A 226 10.18 19.62 10.11
N ARG A 227 11.01 20.06 11.07
CA ARG A 227 12.46 20.19 10.87
C ARG A 227 13.14 18.82 10.72
N ILE A 228 12.80 17.86 11.59
CA ILE A 228 13.40 16.52 11.59
C ILE A 228 12.98 15.75 10.34
N THR A 229 11.68 15.73 10.02
CA THR A 229 11.18 15.13 8.77
C THR A 229 11.85 15.70 7.52
N ARG A 230 12.03 17.02 7.45
CA ARG A 230 12.76 17.66 6.35
C ARG A 230 14.22 17.22 6.29
N ILE A 231 14.94 17.18 7.41
CA ILE A 231 16.33 16.72 7.47
C ILE A 231 16.42 15.27 7.01
N VAL A 232 15.57 14.38 7.52
CA VAL A 232 15.53 12.97 7.12
C VAL A 232 15.26 12.84 5.62
N LEU A 233 14.31 13.59 5.06
CA LEU A 233 14.05 13.60 3.61
C LEU A 233 15.27 14.05 2.80
N VAL A 234 15.93 15.14 3.22
CA VAL A 234 17.13 15.66 2.55
C VAL A 234 18.28 14.65 2.61
N VAL A 235 18.50 14.03 3.77
CA VAL A 235 19.54 13.00 3.93
C VAL A 235 19.20 11.79 3.07
N MET A 236 17.96 11.29 3.10
CA MET A 236 17.58 10.11 2.35
C MET A 236 17.64 10.32 0.83
N LEU A 237 17.14 11.46 0.35
CA LEU A 237 17.24 11.86 -1.05
C LEU A 237 18.69 12.10 -1.44
N GLY A 238 19.51 12.71 -0.57
CA GLY A 238 20.93 12.92 -0.80
C GLY A 238 21.70 11.61 -0.97
N ILE A 239 21.46 10.63 -0.11
CA ILE A 239 22.03 9.28 -0.23
C ILE A 239 21.59 8.64 -1.55
N MET A 240 20.30 8.74 -1.90
CA MET A 240 19.78 8.19 -3.16
C MET A 240 20.42 8.84 -4.39
N SER A 241 20.50 10.17 -4.43
CA SER A 241 21.12 10.90 -5.54
C SER A 241 22.61 10.58 -5.66
N LEU A 242 23.34 10.52 -4.54
CA LEU A 242 24.75 10.19 -4.53
C LEU A 242 24.98 8.75 -4.99
N ALA A 243 24.22 7.79 -4.48
CA ALA A 243 24.29 6.39 -4.90
C ALA A 243 24.01 6.25 -6.40
N ALA A 244 23.01 6.98 -6.93
CA ALA A 244 22.70 6.96 -8.36
C ALA A 244 23.86 7.48 -9.22
N ILE A 245 24.52 8.55 -8.81
CA ILE A 245 25.69 9.10 -9.51
C ILE A 245 26.86 8.11 -9.45
N VAL A 246 27.16 7.58 -8.27
CA VAL A 246 28.25 6.60 -8.07
C VAL A 246 28.03 5.37 -8.94
N GLU A 247 26.79 4.84 -8.99
CA GLU A 247 26.46 3.69 -9.81
C GLU A 247 26.62 3.99 -11.31
N VAL A 248 26.18 5.16 -11.80
CA VAL A 248 26.40 5.57 -13.20
C VAL A 248 27.89 5.65 -13.53
N VAL A 249 28.68 6.30 -12.68
CA VAL A 249 30.14 6.41 -12.88
C VAL A 249 30.77 5.03 -12.91
N TYR A 250 30.41 4.15 -11.98
CA TYR A 250 30.91 2.78 -11.93
C TYR A 250 30.57 1.99 -13.20
N LEU A 251 29.31 2.04 -13.66
CA LEU A 251 28.87 1.37 -14.88
C LEU A 251 29.65 1.85 -16.12
N LEU A 252 29.96 3.14 -16.20
CA LEU A 252 30.76 3.71 -17.29
C LEU A 252 32.24 3.28 -17.19
N VAL A 253 32.85 3.37 -16.00
CA VAL A 253 34.24 2.94 -15.75
C VAL A 253 34.42 1.46 -16.12
N PHE A 254 33.51 0.61 -15.66
CA PHE A 254 33.50 -0.83 -15.96
C PHE A 254 33.39 -1.09 -17.46
N ARG A 255 32.50 -0.37 -18.16
CA ARG A 255 32.31 -0.57 -19.61
C ARG A 255 33.49 -0.10 -20.46
N PHE A 256 34.12 1.00 -20.10
CA PHE A 256 35.22 1.59 -20.86
C PHE A 256 36.61 1.10 -20.43
N GLY A 257 36.68 0.14 -19.50
CA GLY A 257 37.92 -0.54 -19.14
C GLY A 257 38.95 0.38 -18.48
N LEU A 258 38.51 1.45 -17.83
CA LEU A 258 39.40 2.25 -16.99
C LEU A 258 39.76 1.37 -15.78
N ASN A 259 41.02 0.93 -15.67
CA ASN A 259 41.55 0.11 -14.58
C ASN A 259 41.61 0.90 -13.25
N ILE A 260 40.47 1.40 -12.79
CA ILE A 260 40.31 2.16 -11.56
C ILE A 260 39.47 1.29 -10.63
N HIS A 261 40.12 0.69 -9.64
CA HIS A 261 39.43 -0.05 -8.58
C HIS A 261 38.89 0.95 -7.54
N ILE A 262 37.64 1.35 -7.71
CA ILE A 262 36.93 2.16 -6.72
C ILE A 262 36.45 1.20 -5.60
N PRO A 263 36.83 1.40 -4.33
CA PRO A 263 36.30 0.59 -3.23
C PRO A 263 34.78 0.77 -3.15
N ILE A 264 34.08 -0.35 -3.26
CA ILE A 264 32.63 -0.40 -3.40
C ILE A 264 31.99 -0.38 -2.00
N PRO A 265 30.96 0.44 -1.73
CA PRO A 265 30.11 0.26 -0.56
C PRO A 265 29.46 -1.14 -0.59
N LEU A 266 29.48 -1.88 0.53
CA LEU A 266 29.02 -3.29 0.63
C LEU A 266 27.62 -3.59 0.02
N PHE A 267 26.78 -2.58 -0.15
CA PHE A 267 25.45 -2.69 -0.78
C PHE A 267 25.47 -2.68 -2.32
N LEU A 268 26.61 -2.36 -2.94
CA LEU A 268 26.82 -2.22 -4.38
C LEU A 268 27.70 -3.35 -4.98
N THR A 269 28.24 -4.24 -4.15
CA THR A 269 29.10 -5.37 -4.56
C THR A 269 28.34 -6.62 -5.01
N LEU A 270 27.02 -6.67 -4.81
CA LEU A 270 26.21 -7.87 -5.02
C LEU A 270 25.51 -7.81 -6.37
N GLY A 271 26.25 -8.18 -7.41
CA GLY A 271 25.73 -8.36 -8.77
C GLY A 271 26.85 -8.59 -9.75
N GLU A 272 27.21 -9.85 -10.01
CA GLU A 272 28.11 -10.20 -11.10
C GLU A 272 27.49 -9.76 -12.42
N TYR A 273 27.99 -8.66 -12.98
CA TYR A 273 27.64 -8.20 -14.31
C TYR A 273 28.15 -9.22 -15.34
N SER A 274 27.32 -10.17 -15.74
CA SER A 274 27.68 -11.08 -16.82
C SER A 274 27.87 -10.27 -18.12
N ALA A 275 29.04 -10.42 -18.74
CA ALA A 275 29.46 -9.68 -19.93
C ALA A 275 28.61 -9.94 -21.19
N GLN A 276 27.52 -10.70 -21.08
CA GLN A 276 26.59 -11.05 -22.15
C GLN A 276 25.36 -10.13 -22.23
N PHE A 277 25.25 -9.10 -21.37
CA PHE A 277 24.15 -8.13 -21.51
C PHE A 277 24.23 -7.36 -22.84
N HIS A 278 23.16 -7.45 -23.63
CA HIS A 278 23.02 -6.64 -24.83
C HIS A 278 23.23 -5.15 -24.50
N ILE A 279 24.08 -4.47 -25.29
CA ILE A 279 24.43 -3.05 -25.12
C ILE A 279 23.22 -2.14 -24.92
N ARG A 280 22.08 -2.48 -25.53
CA ARG A 280 20.81 -1.75 -25.38
C ARG A 280 20.31 -1.75 -23.93
N TRP A 281 20.29 -2.90 -23.25
CA TRP A 281 19.84 -3.01 -21.86
C TRP A 281 20.76 -2.26 -20.89
N PHE A 282 22.08 -2.31 -21.13
CA PHE A 282 23.04 -1.51 -20.40
C PHE A 282 22.77 -0.02 -20.56
N LEU A 283 22.60 0.47 -21.79
CA LEU A 283 22.30 1.87 -22.07
C LEU A 283 20.97 2.31 -21.44
N TYR A 284 19.94 1.47 -21.48
CA TYR A 284 18.66 1.77 -20.82
C TYR A 284 18.82 1.89 -19.29
N ARG A 285 19.55 0.97 -18.64
CA ARG A 285 19.82 1.04 -17.20
C ARG A 285 20.56 2.34 -16.85
N VAL A 286 21.66 2.64 -17.56
CA VAL A 286 22.46 3.85 -17.32
C VAL A 286 21.63 5.12 -17.53
N ALA A 287 20.83 5.18 -18.60
CA ALA A 287 19.98 6.34 -18.89
C ALA A 287 18.91 6.56 -17.80
N LEU A 288 18.23 5.49 -17.37
CA LEU A 288 17.24 5.58 -16.28
C LEU A 288 17.90 5.98 -14.96
N GLN A 289 19.03 5.36 -14.62
CA GLN A 289 19.78 5.68 -13.39
C GLN A 289 20.22 7.14 -13.37
N ALA A 290 20.77 7.63 -14.48
CA ALA A 290 21.18 9.03 -14.63
C ALA A 290 19.97 9.98 -14.52
N ALA A 291 18.86 9.66 -15.17
CA ALA A 291 17.63 10.45 -15.07
C ALA A 291 17.12 10.53 -13.62
N ILE A 292 17.11 9.40 -12.89
CA ILE A 292 16.70 9.34 -11.48
C ILE A 292 17.66 10.15 -10.61
N GLY A 293 18.97 10.03 -10.81
CA GLY A 293 19.98 10.81 -10.11
C GLY A 293 19.80 12.33 -10.32
N ILE A 294 19.59 12.77 -11.57
CA ILE A 294 19.38 14.18 -11.91
C ILE A 294 18.07 14.70 -11.30
N LEU A 295 16.95 13.99 -11.48
CA LEU A 295 15.64 14.42 -11.00
C LEU A 295 15.58 14.47 -9.46
N SER A 296 16.17 13.47 -8.79
CA SER A 296 16.27 13.47 -7.32
C SER A 296 17.17 14.60 -6.82
N LEU A 297 18.28 14.91 -7.52
CA LEU A 297 19.15 16.04 -7.20
C LEU A 297 18.45 17.39 -7.40
N ILE A 298 17.69 17.57 -8.47
CA ILE A 298 16.84 18.75 -8.68
C ILE A 298 15.86 18.89 -7.52
N GLY A 299 15.18 17.80 -7.14
CA GLY A 299 14.29 17.77 -5.98
C GLY A 299 14.99 18.19 -4.69
N LEU A 300 16.17 17.64 -4.42
CA LEU A 300 17.00 17.94 -3.25
C LEU A 300 17.40 19.42 -3.20
N VAL A 301 17.89 19.98 -4.31
CA VAL A 301 18.32 21.38 -4.41
C VAL A 301 17.14 22.33 -4.18
N LEU A 302 15.96 22.03 -4.74
CA LEU A 302 14.76 22.84 -4.53
C LEU A 302 14.28 22.80 -3.07
N ILE A 303 14.29 21.63 -2.42
CA ILE A 303 13.98 21.49 -0.99
C ILE A 303 14.99 22.29 -0.14
N PHE A 304 16.26 22.28 -0.52
CA PHE A 304 17.30 23.03 0.17
C PHE A 304 17.10 24.55 0.04
N ARG A 305 16.75 25.02 -1.17
CA ARG A 305 16.44 26.44 -1.47
C ARG A 305 15.10 26.94 -0.88
N GLY A 306 14.29 26.05 -0.31
CA GLY A 306 13.03 26.40 0.36
C GLY A 306 11.77 26.23 -0.50
N ASP A 307 11.90 25.83 -1.76
CA ASP A 307 10.77 25.48 -2.63
C ASP A 307 10.38 24.01 -2.43
N GLU A 308 9.82 23.72 -1.25
CA GLU A 308 9.49 22.36 -0.83
C GLU A 308 8.44 21.70 -1.74
N LYS A 309 7.51 22.47 -2.31
CA LYS A 309 6.43 21.91 -3.15
C LYS A 309 6.97 21.34 -4.45
N HIS A 310 7.76 22.13 -5.18
CA HIS A 310 8.35 21.67 -6.44
C HIS A 310 9.47 20.65 -6.19
N GLY A 311 10.24 20.83 -5.12
CA GLY A 311 11.28 19.87 -4.76
C GLY A 311 10.75 18.48 -4.44
N LEU A 312 9.67 18.39 -3.64
CA LEU A 312 9.01 17.11 -3.36
C LEU A 312 8.33 16.52 -4.59
N PHE A 313 7.81 17.36 -5.50
CA PHE A 313 7.26 16.89 -6.77
C PHE A 313 8.31 16.17 -7.61
N TRP A 314 9.48 16.79 -7.85
CA TRP A 314 10.55 16.17 -8.64
C TRP A 314 11.15 14.94 -7.97
N ALA A 315 11.30 14.95 -6.64
CA ALA A 315 11.70 13.77 -5.88
C ALA A 315 10.66 12.63 -6.00
N GLN A 316 9.37 12.95 -6.00
CA GLN A 316 8.32 11.96 -6.21
C GLN A 316 8.33 11.40 -7.64
N VAL A 317 8.55 12.25 -8.65
CA VAL A 317 8.69 11.82 -10.05
C VAL A 317 9.89 10.87 -10.21
N SER A 318 11.05 11.19 -9.63
CA SER A 318 12.23 10.30 -9.69
C SER A 318 11.96 8.95 -9.03
N LEU A 319 11.27 8.93 -7.89
CA LEU A 319 10.92 7.70 -7.19
C LEU A 319 9.92 6.85 -7.98
N ILE A 320 8.93 7.47 -8.65
CA ILE A 320 7.99 6.74 -9.51
C ILE A 320 8.75 6.09 -10.66
N ILE A 321 9.60 6.83 -11.39
CA ILE A 321 10.40 6.27 -12.48
C ILE A 321 11.30 5.14 -11.98
N SER A 322 11.89 5.30 -10.80
CA SER A 322 12.72 4.27 -10.16
C SER A 322 11.91 3.01 -9.85
N LEU A 323 10.82 3.14 -9.11
CA LEU A 323 9.98 2.03 -8.67
C LEU A 323 9.30 1.32 -9.84
N THR A 324 8.88 2.03 -10.89
CA THR A 324 8.13 1.41 -12.00
C THR A 324 8.99 0.98 -13.18
N GLY A 325 10.17 1.56 -13.34
CA GLY A 325 11.04 1.32 -14.51
C GLY A 325 12.36 0.67 -14.12
N LEU A 326 13.22 1.43 -13.41
CA LEU A 326 14.56 0.98 -13.06
C LEU A 326 14.55 -0.30 -12.24
N ASN A 327 13.71 -0.38 -11.19
CA ASN A 327 13.72 -1.51 -10.28
C ASN A 327 13.36 -2.82 -11.00
N LEU A 328 12.52 -2.80 -12.05
CA LEU A 328 12.27 -4.01 -12.84
C LEU A 328 13.55 -4.55 -13.50
N ILE A 329 14.43 -3.65 -13.96
CA ILE A 329 15.74 -4.03 -14.51
C ILE A 329 16.67 -4.49 -13.40
N VAL A 330 16.68 -3.80 -12.25
CA VAL A 330 17.55 -4.17 -11.12
C VAL A 330 17.14 -5.51 -10.52
N PHE A 331 15.85 -5.80 -10.38
CA PHE A 331 15.34 -7.10 -9.94
C PHE A 331 15.72 -8.24 -10.91
N TYR A 332 15.87 -7.94 -12.20
CA TYR A 332 16.32 -8.94 -13.18
C TYR A 332 17.78 -9.34 -12.96
N ILE A 333 18.62 -8.39 -12.54
CA ILE A 333 20.07 -8.57 -12.42
C ILE A 333 20.44 -9.02 -11.01
N ASP A 334 19.98 -8.28 -10.00
CA ASP A 334 20.45 -8.37 -8.61
C ASP A 334 19.42 -9.09 -7.70
N GLN A 335 18.28 -9.51 -8.24
CA GLN A 335 17.21 -10.29 -7.58
C GLN A 335 16.88 -9.81 -6.16
N PHE A 336 17.38 -10.50 -5.14
CA PHE A 336 17.05 -10.22 -3.73
C PHE A 336 17.66 -8.91 -3.22
N SER A 337 18.86 -8.53 -3.68
CA SER A 337 19.51 -7.28 -3.28
C SER A 337 18.68 -6.03 -3.65
N ALA A 338 17.89 -6.13 -4.72
CA ALA A 338 17.00 -5.06 -5.18
C ALA A 338 15.87 -4.75 -4.17
N VAL A 339 15.53 -5.69 -3.28
CA VAL A 339 14.47 -5.55 -2.28
C VAL A 339 14.80 -4.43 -1.28
N ILE A 340 16.05 -4.36 -0.80
CA ILE A 340 16.49 -3.37 0.19
C ILE A 340 16.38 -1.95 -0.39
N ASN A 341 16.90 -1.75 -1.61
CA ASN A 341 16.80 -0.47 -2.31
C ASN A 341 15.34 -0.08 -2.58
N THR A 342 14.51 -1.06 -2.95
CA THR A 342 13.07 -0.83 -3.16
C THR A 342 12.37 -0.41 -1.87
N PHE A 343 12.65 -1.05 -0.74
CA PHE A 343 12.12 -0.64 0.58
C PHE A 343 12.55 0.77 0.95
N TYR A 344 13.82 1.10 0.71
CA TYR A 344 14.34 2.44 0.92
C TYR A 344 13.58 3.49 0.10
N GLN A 345 13.34 3.23 -1.19
CA GLN A 345 12.57 4.10 -2.06
C GLN A 345 11.10 4.23 -1.59
N PHE A 346 10.45 3.13 -1.20
CA PHE A 346 9.09 3.18 -0.63
C PHE A 346 9.03 3.98 0.66
N ALA A 347 10.03 3.87 1.54
CA ALA A 347 10.12 4.66 2.76
C ALA A 347 10.18 6.16 2.45
N ILE A 348 10.94 6.56 1.43
CA ILE A 348 10.96 7.97 0.98
C ILE A 348 9.59 8.39 0.45
N VAL A 349 8.92 7.57 -0.38
CA VAL A 349 7.57 7.88 -0.88
C VAL A 349 6.56 8.08 0.26
N LEU A 350 6.58 7.20 1.26
CA LEU A 350 5.73 7.30 2.44
C LEU A 350 6.05 8.56 3.25
N LEU A 351 7.33 8.90 3.40
CA LEU A 351 7.77 10.09 4.12
C LEU A 351 7.37 11.38 3.38
N ILE A 352 7.52 11.44 2.05
CA ILE A 352 7.04 12.56 1.21
C ILE A 352 5.52 12.72 1.35
N SER A 353 4.78 11.61 1.27
CA SER A 353 3.31 11.62 1.41
C SER A 353 2.87 12.12 2.80
N SER A 354 3.52 11.64 3.86
CA SER A 354 3.30 12.06 5.24
C SER A 354 3.63 13.54 5.43
N TYR A 355 4.81 13.99 4.97
CA TYR A 355 5.27 15.37 5.07
C TYR A 355 4.31 16.34 4.37
N ARG A 356 3.90 16.01 3.15
CA ARG A 356 2.96 16.81 2.37
C ARG A 356 1.62 16.93 3.10
N ARG A 357 1.06 15.81 3.58
CA ARG A 357 -0.24 15.80 4.29
C ARG A 357 -0.19 16.59 5.59
N ARG A 358 0.91 16.51 6.34
CA ARG A 358 1.04 17.15 7.67
C ARG A 358 1.40 18.63 7.62
N PHE A 359 2.27 19.03 6.69
CA PHE A 359 2.91 20.36 6.75
C PHE A 359 2.68 21.25 5.52
N LEU A 360 2.21 20.71 4.39
CA LEU A 360 2.01 21.49 3.15
C LEU A 360 0.55 21.59 2.70
N VAL A 361 -0.33 20.70 3.15
CA VAL A 361 -1.77 20.84 2.94
C VAL A 361 -2.29 21.87 3.94
N ASN A 362 -2.58 23.08 3.47
CA ASN A 362 -3.23 24.11 4.27
C ASN A 362 -4.58 23.60 4.78
N GLN A 363 -4.71 23.40 6.10
CA GLN A 363 -6.00 23.20 6.78
C GLN A 363 -6.90 24.45 6.76
N SER A 364 -6.46 25.55 6.12
CA SER A 364 -7.10 26.87 6.18
C SER A 364 -8.27 27.09 5.21
N LYS A 365 -8.74 26.06 4.48
CA LYS A 365 -9.88 26.21 3.55
C LYS A 365 -11.21 25.60 4.05
N ASP A 366 -11.20 24.92 5.19
CA ASP A 366 -12.41 24.40 5.85
C ASP A 366 -12.59 25.01 7.25
N ARG A 367 -12.48 26.35 7.38
CA ARG A 367 -13.12 27.03 8.51
C ARG A 367 -14.60 27.20 8.16
N PRO A 368 -15.55 26.66 8.94
CA PRO A 368 -16.93 27.09 8.81
C PRO A 368 -16.96 28.59 9.08
N LEU A 369 -17.48 29.36 8.12
CA LEU A 369 -17.85 30.75 8.30
C LEU A 369 -19.00 30.79 9.32
N ILE A 370 -18.65 30.74 10.60
CA ILE A 370 -19.53 31.22 11.67
C ILE A 370 -18.83 32.43 12.26
N SER A 371 -18.99 33.57 11.58
CA SER A 371 -18.89 34.87 12.22
C SER A 371 -20.09 34.99 13.16
N LEU A 372 -19.90 34.64 14.44
CA LEU A 372 -20.84 35.03 15.48
C LEU A 372 -20.77 36.54 15.63
N GLU A 373 -21.74 37.20 15.02
CA GLU A 373 -22.22 38.52 15.35
C GLU A 373 -22.49 38.55 16.86
N LYS A 374 -21.63 39.27 17.60
CA LYS A 374 -21.91 39.61 18.99
C LYS A 374 -22.97 40.71 18.97
N SER A 375 -24.23 40.32 19.15
CA SER A 375 -25.25 41.22 19.68
C SER A 375 -24.88 41.54 21.12
N HIS A 376 -24.52 42.79 21.37
CA HIS A 376 -24.54 43.38 22.70
C HIS A 376 -26.01 43.66 23.08
N PRO A 377 -26.50 43.19 24.23
CA PRO A 377 -27.70 43.75 24.82
C PRO A 377 -27.30 44.93 25.72
N ASP A 378 -27.78 46.12 25.39
CA ASP A 378 -28.11 47.18 26.35
C ASP A 378 -29.63 47.24 26.49
#